data_AF-A0A1L9PCP6-F1
#
_entry.id   AF-A0A1L9PCP6-F1
#
_cell.length_a   1.000
_cell.length_b   1.000
_cell.length_c   1.000
_cell.angle_alpha   90.00
_cell.angle_beta   90.00
_cell.angle_gamma   90.00
#
_symmetry.space_group_name_H-M   'P 1'
#
loop_
_entity.id
_entity.type
_entity.pdbx_description
1 polymer ?
#
loop_
_entity_poly.entity_id
_entity_poly.type
_entity_poly.pdbx_seq_one_letter_code
_entity_poly.pdbx_strand_id
1 'polypeptide(L)'
;MPPNNTAESIFAHDNANVHVGNNYHTFYYGDNGLGESNPELKRLRILQQLYQAPGIEAACPIDYESYKARNPTGAPGTCEWLLESEQYEKWRPAPTSSFLWLTTDAGSGKSVLASTIVDELRRSETAAVVCHFFFRDDDETQNNAISALRALLHQLLMASETIPSTLAAEYDNKGEAAFSSVPDLWRLFVSAVSEGGKDVFCIFDGLDECEAVTQSFLAKAISKLYEGDVTLNNTKQPGQSPFLKIFVTARPLNWVTTKLHKLSHCRVRGEDQAELIGLDIHHVLNREISELLEDGLIERRTSSLIHLKLSEQDNYTYLWVSRVFQKLRECAEDGASEAELLNVFDDSSIIYPVYANYLGQCTRKHSEHDAELRKCFFQILLAAARPLTLIEMDYALSICAEHKHSRDILPDLHPARENFLRRVGGSLVTFRGQIVSFIHSSVRDFLLAGPPDSVSPGSTEASFGNWYHSINLKESHQILAQRCKWYLLLSDLSTPATATGPSQQDREAAYTKRAEQHPFLCYASRHQRRHERMGSSAEKDYDLADLASRSSYTSDGGS
;
A
#
# COMPACT_ATOMS: atom_id res chain seq x y z
N MET A 1 -55.05 -4.63 -4.03
CA MET A 1 -55.62 -4.64 -2.67
C MET A 1 -55.63 -6.06 -2.13
N PRO A 2 -54.74 -6.38 -1.19
CA PRO A 2 -54.96 -7.43 -0.20
C PRO A 2 -55.10 -6.84 1.22
N PRO A 3 -55.58 -7.64 2.19
CA PRO A 3 -56.32 -7.14 3.34
C PRO A 3 -55.53 -7.08 4.66
N ASN A 4 -56.12 -6.31 5.58
CA ASN A 4 -55.82 -6.08 6.99
C ASN A 4 -55.21 -7.26 7.78
N ASN A 5 -54.09 -6.97 8.47
CA ASN A 5 -53.69 -7.67 9.69
C ASN A 5 -54.08 -6.81 10.90
N THR A 6 -55.13 -7.21 11.61
CA THR A 6 -55.41 -6.77 12.98
C THR A 6 -54.59 -7.63 13.94
N ALA A 7 -53.72 -6.98 14.73
CA ALA A 7 -53.02 -7.60 15.84
C ALA A 7 -53.98 -7.78 17.02
N GLU A 8 -54.18 -9.02 17.48
CA GLU A 8 -54.74 -9.31 18.80
C GLU A 8 -53.60 -9.29 19.83
N SER A 9 -53.65 -8.31 20.73
CA SER A 9 -52.78 -8.21 21.89
C SER A 9 -53.30 -9.07 23.02
N ILE A 10 -52.57 -10.12 23.41
CA ILE A 10 -52.75 -10.80 24.70
C ILE A 10 -51.79 -10.14 25.69
N PHE A 11 -52.36 -9.46 26.69
CA PHE A 11 -51.62 -8.78 27.76
C PHE A 11 -50.98 -9.81 28.70
N ALA A 12 -49.66 -9.74 28.84
CA ALA A 12 -48.94 -10.25 30.01
C ALA A 12 -48.11 -9.10 30.60
N HIS A 13 -48.29 -8.88 31.90
CA HIS A 13 -47.60 -7.86 32.69
C HIS A 13 -46.12 -8.20 32.82
N ASP A 14 -45.28 -7.45 32.10
CA ASP A 14 -44.00 -6.86 32.52
C ASP A 14 -43.12 -6.61 31.28
N ASN A 15 -42.61 -5.39 31.22
CA ASN A 15 -42.02 -4.75 30.04
C ASN A 15 -40.82 -5.52 29.45
N ALA A 16 -40.95 -5.94 28.18
CA ALA A 16 -39.99 -5.67 27.10
C ALA A 16 -40.52 -6.23 25.77
N ASN A 17 -40.88 -5.34 24.84
CA ASN A 17 -41.16 -5.74 23.46
C ASN A 17 -39.85 -6.11 22.76
N VAL A 18 -39.78 -7.35 22.27
CA VAL A 18 -38.73 -7.81 21.35
C VAL A 18 -39.26 -7.63 19.92
N HIS A 19 -38.52 -6.87 19.11
CA HIS A 19 -38.65 -6.85 17.66
C HIS A 19 -37.27 -7.15 17.08
N VAL A 20 -37.18 -8.22 16.28
CA VAL A 20 -35.94 -8.66 15.64
C VAL A 20 -35.85 -8.02 14.26
N GLY A 21 -34.85 -7.16 14.07
CA GLY A 21 -34.48 -6.56 12.80
C GLY A 21 -33.04 -6.01 12.86
N ASN A 22 -32.28 -6.21 11.78
CA ASN A 22 -30.85 -5.92 11.61
C ASN A 22 -30.45 -4.45 11.82
N ASN A 23 -30.44 -3.95 13.06
CA ASN A 23 -29.79 -2.71 13.44
C ASN A 23 -29.21 -2.86 14.86
N TYR A 24 -27.90 -2.65 15.00
CA TYR A 24 -27.20 -2.62 16.28
C TYR A 24 -27.68 -1.41 17.09
N HIS A 25 -28.80 -1.54 17.79
CA HIS A 25 -29.28 -0.49 18.68
C HIS A 25 -28.45 -0.48 19.97
N THR A 26 -27.85 0.68 20.23
CA THR A 26 -27.17 1.03 21.49
C THR A 26 -28.14 0.88 22.66
N PHE A 27 -27.94 -0.12 23.51
CA PHE A 27 -28.69 -0.27 24.74
C PHE A 27 -28.03 0.54 25.85
N TYR A 28 -28.69 1.61 26.33
CA TYR A 28 -28.29 2.31 27.55
C TYR A 28 -28.81 1.54 28.76
N TYR A 29 -27.96 0.71 29.37
CA TYR A 29 -28.28 0.13 30.68
C TYR A 29 -27.99 1.17 31.76
N GLY A 30 -29.04 1.69 32.38
CA GLY A 30 -28.95 2.56 33.55
C GLY A 30 -28.17 1.90 34.67
N ASP A 31 -27.23 2.64 35.25
CA ASP A 31 -26.31 2.18 36.26
C ASP A 31 -26.99 2.07 37.63
N ASN A 32 -27.75 1.00 37.81
CA ASN A 32 -28.18 0.54 39.13
C ASN A 32 -27.17 -0.52 39.55
N GLY A 33 -26.33 -0.24 40.57
CA GLY A 33 -25.19 -1.04 41.05
C GLY A 33 -25.43 -2.51 41.46
N LEU A 34 -26.47 -3.17 40.95
CA LEU A 34 -26.74 -4.61 40.98
C LEU A 34 -26.16 -5.34 39.74
N GLY A 35 -25.59 -4.63 38.76
CA GLY A 35 -25.13 -5.19 37.48
C GLY A 35 -23.72 -5.82 37.47
N GLU A 36 -22.88 -5.59 38.48
CA GLU A 36 -21.48 -6.10 38.51
C GLU A 36 -21.39 -7.61 38.69
N SER A 37 -22.42 -8.23 39.27
CA SER A 37 -22.48 -9.67 39.55
C SER A 37 -23.07 -10.50 38.40
N ASN A 38 -23.67 -9.87 37.38
CA ASN A 38 -24.21 -10.59 36.21
C ASN A 38 -23.14 -10.67 35.10
N PRO A 39 -22.62 -11.87 34.78
CA PRO A 39 -21.58 -12.04 33.77
C PRO A 39 -22.00 -11.59 32.37
N GLU A 40 -23.28 -11.73 32.01
CA GLU A 40 -23.78 -11.36 30.68
C GLU A 40 -23.86 -9.84 30.52
N LEU A 41 -24.35 -9.12 31.54
CA LEU A 41 -24.34 -7.66 31.54
C LEU A 41 -22.92 -7.10 31.51
N LYS A 42 -21.98 -7.74 32.22
CA LYS A 42 -20.55 -7.39 32.15
C LYS A 42 -20.00 -7.60 30.74
N ARG A 43 -20.33 -8.73 30.09
CA ARG A 43 -19.91 -9.02 28.71
C ARG A 43 -20.42 -7.96 27.74
N LEU A 44 -21.69 -7.59 27.84
CA LEU A 44 -22.31 -6.56 26.99
C LEU A 44 -21.67 -5.18 27.20
N ARG A 45 -21.35 -4.80 28.44
CA ARG A 45 -20.63 -3.54 28.74
C ARG A 45 -19.23 -3.52 28.13
N ILE A 46 -18.49 -4.62 28.24
CA ILE A 46 -17.15 -4.76 27.63
C ILE A 46 -17.26 -4.68 26.11
N LEU A 47 -18.22 -5.38 25.49
CA LEU A 47 -18.46 -5.30 24.05
C LEU A 47 -18.74 -3.87 23.59
N GLN A 48 -19.64 -3.17 24.28
CA GLN A 48 -19.98 -1.79 23.95
C GLN A 48 -18.75 -0.87 24.01
N GLN A 49 -17.91 -1.01 25.03
CA GLN A 49 -16.69 -0.22 25.13
C GLN A 49 -15.71 -0.58 24.02
N LEU A 50 -15.40 -1.87 23.81
CA LEU A 50 -14.46 -2.30 22.77
C LEU A 50 -14.88 -1.82 21.37
N TYR A 51 -16.18 -1.68 21.10
CA TYR A 51 -16.67 -1.19 19.82
C TYR A 51 -16.56 0.34 19.65
N GLN A 52 -16.30 1.11 20.70
CA GLN A 52 -16.14 2.56 20.62
C GLN A 52 -14.68 2.97 20.38
N ALA A 53 -14.50 3.93 19.46
CA ALA A 53 -13.20 4.50 19.14
C ALA A 53 -12.65 5.32 20.33
N PRO A 54 -11.39 5.10 20.72
CA PRO A 54 -10.80 5.76 21.87
C PRO A 54 -10.54 7.25 21.57
N GLY A 55 -10.90 8.13 22.52
CA GLY A 55 -10.47 9.54 22.48
C GLY A 55 -11.24 10.46 21.53
N ILE A 56 -12.34 10.00 20.94
CA ILE A 56 -13.21 10.82 20.06
C ILE A 56 -14.43 11.29 20.87
N GLU A 57 -14.72 12.59 20.85
CA GLU A 57 -15.79 13.22 21.66
C GLU A 57 -17.19 12.67 21.34
N ALA A 58 -17.42 12.24 20.10
CA ALA A 58 -18.56 11.41 19.74
C ALA A 58 -18.15 9.94 19.88
N ALA A 59 -18.95 9.13 20.58
CA ALA A 59 -18.76 7.68 20.73
C ALA A 59 -18.89 6.94 19.39
N CYS A 60 -17.91 7.18 18.51
CA CYS A 60 -17.88 6.71 17.13
C CYS A 60 -17.54 5.21 17.14
N PRO A 61 -18.30 4.37 16.41
CA PRO A 61 -18.01 2.95 16.37
C PRO A 61 -16.76 2.64 15.55
N ILE A 62 -15.97 1.67 16.00
CA ILE A 62 -14.90 1.04 15.23
C ILE A 62 -15.55 0.02 14.28
N ASP A 63 -16.25 0.52 13.26
CA ASP A 63 -17.08 -0.28 12.35
C ASP A 63 -16.26 -1.10 11.33
N TYR A 64 -15.49 -2.06 11.85
CA TYR A 64 -14.58 -2.89 11.06
C TYR A 64 -15.27 -3.69 9.94
N GLU A 65 -16.57 -3.98 10.02
CA GLU A 65 -17.31 -4.62 8.93
C GLU A 65 -17.55 -3.66 7.77
N SER A 66 -17.98 -2.42 8.03
CA SER A 66 -18.16 -1.42 6.96
C SER A 66 -16.85 -1.10 6.25
N TYR A 67 -15.71 -1.00 6.95
CA TYR A 67 -14.42 -0.77 6.28
C TYR A 67 -13.99 -1.93 5.39
N LYS A 68 -14.27 -3.18 5.79
CA LYS A 68 -14.09 -4.34 4.90
C LYS A 68 -15.02 -4.24 3.69
N ALA A 69 -16.31 -3.96 3.91
CA ALA A 69 -17.36 -3.93 2.88
C ALA A 69 -17.17 -2.82 1.83
N ARG A 70 -16.41 -1.76 2.14
CA ARG A 70 -16.01 -0.74 1.14
C ARG A 70 -15.09 -1.29 0.05
N ASN A 71 -14.40 -2.39 0.30
CA ASN A 71 -13.54 -3.00 -0.71
C ASN A 71 -14.39 -3.93 -1.58
N PRO A 72 -14.30 -3.81 -2.93
CA PRO A 72 -15.01 -4.72 -3.81
C PRO A 72 -14.54 -6.16 -3.58
N THR A 73 -15.41 -7.11 -3.89
CA THR A 73 -15.05 -8.53 -3.91
C THR A 73 -14.03 -8.79 -5.02
N GLY A 74 -12.97 -9.53 -4.72
CA GLY A 74 -11.99 -9.96 -5.72
C GLY A 74 -12.67 -10.60 -6.94
N ALA A 75 -12.18 -10.28 -8.13
CA ALA A 75 -12.70 -10.87 -9.35
C ALA A 75 -12.31 -12.36 -9.44
N PRO A 76 -13.17 -13.24 -9.97
CA PRO A 76 -12.80 -14.63 -10.21
C PRO A 76 -11.52 -14.72 -11.06
N GLY A 77 -10.59 -15.60 -10.68
CA GLY A 77 -9.30 -15.75 -11.36
C GLY A 77 -8.26 -14.69 -11.02
N THR A 78 -8.47 -13.90 -9.96
CA THR A 78 -7.47 -12.92 -9.46
C THR A 78 -6.95 -13.31 -8.09
N CYS A 79 -5.80 -12.76 -7.69
CA CYS A 79 -5.11 -13.03 -6.43
C CYS A 79 -4.59 -14.48 -6.25
N GLU A 80 -4.69 -15.32 -7.29
CA GLU A 80 -4.24 -16.72 -7.26
C GLU A 80 -2.74 -16.82 -7.00
N TRP A 81 -1.95 -15.89 -7.55
CA TRP A 81 -0.50 -15.83 -7.33
C TRP A 81 -0.08 -15.76 -5.85
N LEU A 82 -0.93 -15.19 -4.98
CA LEU A 82 -0.66 -15.21 -3.54
C LEU A 82 -1.01 -16.58 -2.95
N LEU A 83 -2.15 -17.15 -3.33
CA LEU A 83 -2.63 -18.43 -2.81
C LEU A 83 -1.66 -19.57 -3.18
N GLU A 84 -1.02 -19.46 -4.35
CA GLU A 84 0.00 -20.36 -4.86
C GLU A 84 1.42 -20.04 -4.36
N SER A 85 1.58 -18.96 -3.59
CA SER A 85 2.89 -18.64 -3.01
C SER A 85 3.28 -19.68 -1.95
N GLU A 86 4.55 -20.08 -1.96
CA GLU A 86 5.10 -21.07 -1.00
C GLU A 86 4.81 -20.66 0.46
N GLN A 87 4.86 -19.37 0.77
CA GLN A 87 4.60 -18.86 2.12
C GLN A 87 3.13 -19.03 2.51
N TYR A 88 2.19 -18.78 1.59
CA TYR A 88 0.75 -18.96 1.86
C TYR A 88 0.41 -20.44 2.02
N GLU A 89 0.91 -21.30 1.13
CA GLU A 89 0.71 -22.75 1.19
C GLU A 89 1.28 -23.38 2.47
N LYS A 90 2.33 -22.78 3.06
CA LYS A 90 2.83 -23.18 4.38
C LYS A 90 1.99 -22.63 5.52
N TRP A 91 1.56 -21.38 5.43
CA TRP A 91 0.85 -20.68 6.49
C TRP A 91 -0.56 -21.21 6.73
N ARG A 92 -1.35 -21.39 5.65
CA ARG A 92 -2.77 -21.74 5.76
C ARG A 92 -3.01 -23.10 6.43
N PRO A 93 -2.39 -24.22 6.00
CA PRO A 93 -2.62 -25.53 6.61
C PRO A 93 -1.80 -25.79 7.88
N ALA A 94 -0.92 -24.87 8.30
CA ALA A 94 -0.09 -25.08 9.49
C ALA A 94 -0.97 -25.38 10.73
N PRO A 95 -0.67 -26.44 11.50
CA PRO A 95 -1.45 -26.79 12.69
C PRO A 95 -1.12 -25.89 13.90
N THR A 96 -0.21 -24.94 13.74
CA THR A 96 0.32 -24.09 14.82
C THR A 96 0.18 -22.61 14.47
N SER A 97 0.34 -21.77 15.50
CA SER A 97 0.35 -20.31 15.33
C SER A 97 1.48 -19.91 14.39
N SER A 98 1.14 -19.21 13.32
CA SER A 98 2.09 -18.79 12.30
C SER A 98 1.74 -17.41 11.73
N PHE A 99 2.70 -16.83 11.04
CA PHE A 99 2.61 -15.48 10.50
C PHE A 99 2.78 -15.50 8.99
N LEU A 100 1.99 -14.69 8.29
CA LEU A 100 2.15 -14.40 6.87
C LEU A 100 2.10 -12.89 6.68
N TRP A 101 3.01 -12.37 5.86
CA TRP A 101 3.06 -10.95 5.59
C TRP A 101 3.26 -10.69 4.10
N LEU A 102 2.30 -10.00 3.50
CA LEU A 102 2.37 -9.53 2.12
C LEU A 102 2.84 -8.07 2.06
N THR A 103 3.84 -7.79 1.23
CA THR A 103 4.11 -6.43 0.76
C THR A 103 3.71 -6.22 -0.68
N THR A 104 3.11 -5.07 -1.00
CA THR A 104 2.95 -4.61 -2.39
C THR A 104 3.07 -3.10 -2.46
N ASP A 105 3.37 -2.57 -3.66
CA ASP A 105 3.33 -1.13 -3.91
C ASP A 105 1.90 -0.57 -3.77
N ALA A 106 1.78 0.77 -3.74
CA ALA A 106 0.49 1.44 -3.67
C ALA A 106 -0.41 1.04 -4.85
N GLY A 107 -1.73 1.05 -4.68
CA GLY A 107 -2.65 0.76 -5.80
C GLY A 107 -2.59 -0.67 -6.39
N SER A 108 -1.85 -1.61 -5.80
CA SER A 108 -1.79 -3.01 -6.24
C SER A 108 -2.87 -3.93 -5.66
N GLY A 109 -3.96 -3.38 -5.10
CA GLY A 109 -5.12 -4.18 -4.68
C GLY A 109 -5.01 -4.88 -3.31
N LYS A 110 -4.08 -4.50 -2.43
CA LYS A 110 -3.89 -5.11 -1.08
C LYS A 110 -5.18 -5.30 -0.30
N SER A 111 -6.00 -4.25 -0.19
CA SER A 111 -7.24 -4.29 0.59
C SER A 111 -8.30 -5.22 -0.03
N VAL A 112 -8.37 -5.29 -1.37
CA VAL A 112 -9.26 -6.24 -2.07
C VAL A 112 -8.81 -7.67 -1.80
N LEU A 113 -7.51 -7.93 -1.88
CA LEU A 113 -6.91 -9.22 -1.57
C LEU A 113 -7.15 -9.62 -0.11
N ALA A 114 -6.93 -8.71 0.85
CA ALA A 114 -7.16 -8.98 2.26
C ALA A 114 -8.64 -9.26 2.56
N SER A 115 -9.56 -8.48 1.96
CA SER A 115 -11.00 -8.71 2.06
C SER A 115 -11.40 -10.09 1.51
N THR A 116 -10.85 -10.47 0.37
CA THR A 116 -11.08 -11.78 -0.27
C THR A 116 -10.60 -12.93 0.63
N ILE A 117 -9.43 -12.81 1.26
CA ILE A 117 -8.93 -13.79 2.22
C ILE A 117 -9.85 -13.90 3.44
N VAL A 118 -10.35 -12.78 3.97
CA VAL A 118 -11.31 -12.81 5.09
C VAL A 118 -12.57 -13.57 4.71
N ASP A 119 -13.15 -13.30 3.53
CA ASP A 119 -14.35 -13.98 3.06
C ASP A 119 -14.13 -15.47 2.80
N GLU A 120 -12.97 -15.83 2.25
CA GLU A 120 -12.59 -17.22 2.07
C GLU A 120 -12.46 -17.95 3.40
N LEU A 121 -11.75 -17.38 4.37
CA LEU A 121 -11.55 -17.99 5.68
C LEU A 121 -12.88 -18.13 6.43
N ARG A 122 -13.75 -17.11 6.39
CA ARG A 122 -15.10 -17.19 6.99
C ARG A 122 -15.94 -18.32 6.39
N ARG A 123 -15.76 -18.59 5.10
CA ARG A 123 -16.47 -19.66 4.38
C ARG A 123 -15.86 -21.03 4.61
N SER A 124 -14.53 -21.18 4.66
CA SER A 124 -13.87 -22.48 4.77
C SER A 124 -13.60 -22.94 6.20
N GLU A 125 -13.37 -22.01 7.13
CA GLU A 125 -12.94 -22.28 8.51
C GLU A 125 -14.07 -22.02 9.52
N THR A 126 -15.22 -22.67 9.35
CA THR A 126 -16.42 -22.39 10.15
C THR A 126 -16.27 -22.67 11.65
N ALA A 127 -15.26 -23.43 12.05
CA ALA A 127 -14.95 -23.72 13.45
C ALA A 127 -13.99 -22.69 14.08
N ALA A 128 -13.27 -21.92 13.27
CA ALA A 128 -12.33 -20.90 13.71
C ALA A 128 -13.01 -19.52 13.78
N VAL A 129 -12.42 -18.61 14.55
CA VAL A 129 -12.82 -17.20 14.57
C VAL A 129 -11.94 -16.44 13.59
N VAL A 130 -12.55 -15.72 12.64
CA VAL A 130 -11.85 -14.86 11.69
C VAL A 130 -12.07 -13.40 12.10
N CYS A 131 -11.02 -12.81 12.64
CA CYS A 131 -10.99 -11.40 13.02
C CYS A 131 -10.25 -10.58 11.97
N HIS A 132 -10.70 -9.36 11.72
CA HIS A 132 -10.03 -8.46 10.78
C HIS A 132 -10.04 -6.99 11.23
N PHE A 133 -9.08 -6.23 10.72
CA PHE A 133 -9.02 -4.78 10.85
C PHE A 133 -8.33 -4.16 9.63
N PHE A 134 -8.90 -3.10 9.07
CA PHE A 134 -8.43 -2.44 7.86
C PHE A 134 -7.97 -1.04 8.23
N PHE A 135 -6.66 -0.85 8.33
CA PHE A 135 -6.10 0.46 8.64
C PHE A 135 -6.42 1.47 7.54
N ARG A 136 -6.67 2.72 7.96
CA ARG A 136 -6.88 3.87 7.08
C ARG A 136 -6.20 5.09 7.68
N ASP A 137 -5.21 5.64 7.00
CA ASP A 137 -4.44 6.76 7.55
C ASP A 137 -5.19 8.09 7.63
N ASP A 138 -6.29 8.21 6.87
CA ASP A 138 -7.19 9.36 6.81
C ASP A 138 -8.37 9.28 7.80
N ASP A 139 -8.41 8.24 8.63
CA ASP A 139 -9.51 7.99 9.58
C ASP A 139 -9.00 7.69 11.00
N GLU A 140 -9.29 8.57 11.94
CA GLU A 140 -8.83 8.45 13.34
C GLU A 140 -9.38 7.21 14.07
N THR A 141 -10.49 6.63 13.60
CA THR A 141 -11.05 5.39 14.16
C THR A 141 -10.36 4.14 13.63
N GLN A 142 -9.63 4.25 12.51
CA GLN A 142 -9.00 3.13 11.81
C GLN A 142 -7.48 3.26 11.68
N ASN A 143 -6.88 4.36 12.11
CA ASN A 143 -5.45 4.60 11.89
C ASN A 143 -4.53 4.12 13.03
N ASN A 144 -5.02 3.49 14.10
CA ASN A 144 -4.20 3.21 15.28
C ASN A 144 -4.35 1.80 15.86
N ALA A 145 -3.28 1.30 16.49
CA ALA A 145 -3.25 -0.07 17.00
C ALA A 145 -4.18 -0.29 18.21
N ILE A 146 -4.56 0.76 18.93
CA ILE A 146 -5.53 0.65 20.03
C ILE A 146 -6.89 0.25 19.45
N SER A 147 -7.36 0.98 18.43
CA SER A 147 -8.62 0.69 17.73
C SER A 147 -8.58 -0.69 17.07
N ALA A 148 -7.44 -1.05 16.47
CA ALA A 148 -7.23 -2.37 15.89
C ALA A 148 -7.41 -3.49 16.92
N LEU A 149 -6.73 -3.42 18.06
CA LEU A 149 -6.81 -4.47 19.08
C LEU A 149 -8.16 -4.50 19.80
N ARG A 150 -8.81 -3.34 19.98
CA ARG A 150 -10.19 -3.27 20.50
C ARG A 150 -11.17 -3.96 19.55
N ALA A 151 -11.08 -3.70 18.24
CA ALA A 151 -11.90 -4.36 17.23
C ALA A 151 -11.69 -5.88 17.19
N LEU A 152 -10.45 -6.35 17.32
CA LEU A 152 -10.16 -7.78 17.34
C LEU A 152 -10.68 -8.47 18.62
N LEU A 153 -10.50 -7.84 19.78
CA LEU A 153 -11.08 -8.31 21.04
C LEU A 153 -12.61 -8.33 20.99
N HIS A 154 -13.22 -7.31 20.39
CA HIS A 154 -14.67 -7.25 20.17
C HIS A 154 -15.14 -8.44 19.34
N GLN A 155 -14.50 -8.73 18.20
CA GLN A 155 -14.82 -9.87 17.33
C GLN A 155 -14.66 -11.21 18.04
N LEU A 156 -13.58 -11.40 18.80
CA LEU A 156 -13.37 -12.61 19.61
C LEU A 156 -14.48 -12.79 20.66
N LEU A 157 -14.83 -11.72 21.37
CA LEU A 157 -15.83 -11.77 22.43
C LEU A 157 -17.24 -11.97 21.87
N MET A 158 -17.53 -11.44 20.68
CA MET A 158 -18.77 -11.72 19.94
C MET A 158 -18.90 -13.20 19.56
N ALA A 159 -17.79 -13.85 19.19
CA ALA A 159 -17.73 -15.27 18.83
C ALA A 159 -17.68 -16.24 20.04
N SER A 160 -17.55 -15.69 21.26
CA SER A 160 -17.50 -16.42 22.53
C SER A 160 -18.76 -16.21 23.35
N GLU A 161 -19.26 -17.27 23.98
CA GLU A 161 -20.40 -17.20 24.91
C GLU A 161 -20.00 -16.64 26.29
N THR A 162 -18.72 -16.73 26.64
CA THR A 162 -18.18 -16.31 27.95
C THR A 162 -17.09 -15.26 27.79
N ILE A 163 -16.87 -14.48 28.85
CA ILE A 163 -15.76 -13.53 28.92
C ILE A 163 -14.50 -14.30 29.34
N PRO A 164 -13.37 -14.18 28.62
CA PRO A 164 -12.09 -14.66 29.09
C PRO A 164 -11.78 -14.14 30.50
N SER A 165 -11.29 -15.01 31.37
CA SER A 165 -11.01 -14.72 32.78
C SER A 165 -10.00 -13.59 32.93
N THR A 166 -8.95 -13.56 32.11
CA THR A 166 -7.97 -12.47 32.09
C THR A 166 -8.63 -11.13 31.72
N LEU A 167 -9.53 -11.14 30.74
CA LEU A 167 -10.24 -9.93 30.29
C LEU A 167 -11.21 -9.43 31.36
N ALA A 168 -11.96 -10.32 32.00
CA ALA A 168 -12.87 -9.98 33.09
C ALA A 168 -12.11 -9.37 34.28
N ALA A 169 -10.99 -9.98 34.70
CA ALA A 169 -10.21 -9.49 35.83
C ALA A 169 -9.54 -8.13 35.55
N GLU A 170 -9.04 -7.91 34.34
CA GLU A 170 -8.46 -6.63 33.96
C GLU A 170 -9.53 -5.52 33.95
N TYR A 171 -10.71 -5.83 33.42
CA TYR A 171 -11.84 -4.92 33.40
C TYR A 171 -12.33 -4.59 34.81
N ASP A 172 -12.41 -5.56 35.71
CA ASP A 172 -12.81 -5.33 37.11
C ASP A 172 -11.80 -4.44 37.86
N ASN A 173 -10.51 -4.48 37.48
CA ASN A 173 -9.47 -3.69 38.10
C ASN A 173 -9.37 -2.25 37.54
N LYS A 174 -9.48 -2.09 36.21
CA LYS A 174 -9.20 -0.82 35.53
C LYS A 174 -10.43 -0.16 34.88
N GLY A 175 -11.56 -0.85 34.81
CA GLY A 175 -12.71 -0.42 34.03
C GLY A 175 -12.33 -0.14 32.58
N GLU A 176 -12.79 1.00 32.06
CA GLU A 176 -12.52 1.45 30.69
C GLU A 176 -11.02 1.64 30.41
N ALA A 177 -10.22 1.99 31.42
CA ALA A 177 -8.78 2.19 31.27
C ALA A 177 -8.03 0.89 30.90
N ALA A 178 -8.68 -0.28 31.02
CA ALA A 178 -8.15 -1.56 30.54
C ALA A 178 -7.87 -1.56 29.02
N PHE A 179 -8.55 -0.69 28.27
CA PHE A 179 -8.55 -0.69 26.81
C PHE A 179 -7.89 0.55 26.18
N SER A 180 -7.03 1.24 26.95
CA SER A 180 -6.41 2.51 26.54
C SER A 180 -4.93 2.37 26.14
N SER A 181 -4.37 1.17 26.21
CA SER A 181 -2.93 0.92 26.07
C SER A 181 -2.67 -0.26 25.12
N VAL A 182 -1.84 -0.06 24.10
CA VAL A 182 -1.48 -1.12 23.14
C VAL A 182 -0.83 -2.34 23.84
N PRO A 183 0.12 -2.18 24.79
CA PRO A 183 0.64 -3.32 25.55
C PRO A 183 -0.41 -4.14 26.30
N ASP A 184 -1.36 -3.47 26.97
CA ASP A 184 -2.39 -4.15 27.74
C ASP A 184 -3.38 -4.85 26.79
N LEU A 185 -3.84 -4.16 25.76
CA LEU A 185 -4.72 -4.73 24.73
C LEU A 185 -4.10 -5.92 24.01
N TRP A 186 -2.80 -5.87 23.68
CA TRP A 186 -2.11 -6.99 23.04
C TRP A 186 -2.05 -8.21 23.97
N ARG A 187 -1.73 -7.99 25.26
CA ARG A 187 -1.76 -9.06 26.27
C ARG A 187 -3.15 -9.67 26.38
N LEU A 188 -4.19 -8.83 26.50
CA LEU A 188 -5.58 -9.26 26.58
C LEU A 188 -6.01 -10.05 25.35
N PHE A 189 -5.63 -9.60 24.16
CA PHE A 189 -5.93 -10.29 22.91
C PHE A 189 -5.31 -11.69 22.88
N VAL A 190 -4.02 -11.83 23.16
CA VAL A 190 -3.34 -13.14 23.17
C VAL A 190 -3.90 -14.07 24.25
N SER A 191 -4.22 -13.55 25.44
CA SER A 191 -4.89 -14.31 26.49
C SER A 191 -6.29 -14.77 26.07
N ALA A 192 -7.09 -13.88 25.47
CA ALA A 192 -8.43 -14.20 24.98
C ALA A 192 -8.42 -15.31 23.93
N VAL A 193 -7.46 -15.29 23.00
CA VAL A 193 -7.27 -16.39 22.04
C VAL A 193 -6.96 -17.70 22.76
N SER A 194 -6.04 -17.67 23.74
CA SER A 194 -5.61 -18.86 24.48
C SER A 194 -6.74 -19.48 25.32
N GLU A 195 -7.64 -18.65 25.85
CA GLU A 195 -8.76 -19.06 26.70
C GLU A 195 -10.02 -19.42 25.90
N GLY A 196 -10.18 -18.88 24.68
CA GLY A 196 -11.42 -18.98 23.88
C GLY A 196 -11.69 -20.35 23.27
N GLY A 197 -10.72 -21.27 23.29
CA GLY A 197 -10.89 -22.67 22.86
C GLY A 197 -11.14 -22.90 21.35
N LYS A 198 -11.18 -21.83 20.55
CA LYS A 198 -11.31 -21.86 19.09
C LYS A 198 -10.06 -21.29 18.45
N ASP A 199 -9.65 -21.89 17.34
CA ASP A 199 -8.58 -21.36 16.50
C ASP A 199 -8.92 -19.97 15.97
N VAL A 200 -7.91 -19.13 15.78
CA VAL A 200 -8.10 -17.73 15.38
C VAL A 200 -7.23 -17.36 14.19
N PHE A 201 -7.89 -16.82 13.16
CA PHE A 201 -7.24 -16.09 12.08
C PHE A 201 -7.44 -14.60 12.30
N CYS A 202 -6.36 -13.83 12.17
CA CYS A 202 -6.36 -12.39 12.39
C CYS A 202 -5.73 -11.67 11.20
N ILE A 203 -6.52 -10.85 10.51
CA ILE A 203 -6.10 -10.13 9.30
C ILE A 203 -5.94 -8.65 9.63
N PHE A 204 -4.74 -8.11 9.41
CA PHE A 204 -4.49 -6.68 9.41
C PHE A 204 -4.20 -6.21 7.99
N ASP A 205 -5.12 -5.43 7.41
CA ASP A 205 -4.87 -4.80 6.11
C ASP A 205 -4.26 -3.40 6.30
N GLY A 206 -3.20 -3.10 5.55
CA GLY A 206 -2.60 -1.76 5.51
C GLY A 206 -1.82 -1.38 6.76
N LEU A 207 -1.02 -2.28 7.35
CA LEU A 207 -0.24 -1.97 8.57
C LEU A 207 0.62 -0.69 8.44
N ASP A 208 1.05 -0.36 7.22
CA ASP A 208 1.79 0.87 6.93
C ASP A 208 0.99 2.18 7.12
N GLU A 209 -0.33 2.09 7.19
CA GLU A 209 -1.28 3.18 7.46
C GLU A 209 -1.56 3.37 8.95
N CYS A 210 -0.98 2.52 9.81
CA CYS A 210 -1.01 2.71 11.26
C CYS A 210 -0.17 3.94 11.66
N GLU A 211 -0.66 4.72 12.62
CA GLU A 211 0.00 5.93 13.08
C GLU A 211 1.34 5.65 13.76
N ALA A 212 2.22 6.66 13.74
CA ALA A 212 3.60 6.52 14.20
C ALA A 212 3.73 6.16 15.69
N VAL A 213 2.78 6.61 16.52
CA VAL A 213 2.80 6.42 17.97
C VAL A 213 2.65 4.95 18.34
N THR A 214 1.70 4.25 17.71
CA THR A 214 1.31 2.89 18.09
C THR A 214 1.86 1.79 17.17
N GLN A 215 2.19 2.11 15.91
CA GLN A 215 2.67 1.12 14.91
C GLN A 215 3.90 0.32 15.38
N SER A 216 4.84 0.99 16.07
CA SER A 216 6.13 0.41 16.45
C SER A 216 5.96 -0.67 17.53
N PHE A 217 4.99 -0.48 18.43
CA PHE A 217 4.69 -1.47 19.45
C PHE A 217 4.01 -2.69 18.81
N LEU A 218 2.96 -2.48 18.03
CA LEU A 218 2.21 -3.58 17.39
C LEU A 218 3.13 -4.46 16.54
N ALA A 219 3.94 -3.86 15.66
CA ALA A 219 4.88 -4.61 14.82
C ALA A 219 5.90 -5.42 15.65
N LYS A 220 6.43 -4.85 16.74
CA LYS A 220 7.34 -5.57 17.64
C LYS A 220 6.64 -6.69 18.41
N ALA A 221 5.40 -6.49 18.81
CA ALA A 221 4.61 -7.47 19.55
C ALA A 221 4.28 -8.68 18.67
N ILE A 222 3.88 -8.44 17.41
CA ILE A 222 3.72 -9.46 16.37
C ILE A 222 5.06 -10.18 16.14
N SER A 223 6.15 -9.43 15.91
CA SER A 223 7.46 -10.03 15.69
C SER A 223 7.85 -10.94 16.85
N LYS A 224 7.76 -10.45 18.09
CA LYS A 224 8.10 -11.22 19.30
C LYS A 224 7.24 -12.47 19.49
N LEU A 225 5.98 -12.46 19.05
CA LEU A 225 5.09 -13.63 19.12
C LEU A 225 5.58 -14.81 18.27
N TYR A 226 6.26 -14.51 17.15
CA TYR A 226 6.70 -15.52 16.17
C TYR A 226 8.23 -15.63 16.05
N GLU A 227 9.00 -14.82 16.79
CA GLU A 227 10.45 -14.88 16.89
C GLU A 227 10.92 -16.06 17.78
N GLY A 228 11.04 -17.26 17.20
CA GLY A 228 11.61 -18.44 17.85
C GLY A 228 10.66 -19.16 18.83
N ASP A 229 11.06 -20.38 19.22
CA ASP A 229 10.31 -21.47 19.90
C ASP A 229 9.59 -21.18 21.24
N VAL A 230 9.27 -19.94 21.59
CA VAL A 230 8.92 -19.56 22.96
C VAL A 230 7.42 -19.25 23.11
N THR A 231 6.72 -20.27 23.62
CA THR A 231 5.66 -20.23 24.67
C THR A 231 4.18 -20.25 24.34
N LEU A 232 3.77 -20.18 23.07
CA LEU A 232 2.45 -20.72 22.67
C LEU A 232 2.56 -22.03 21.86
N ASN A 233 3.72 -22.31 21.26
CA ASN A 233 3.80 -23.25 20.15
C ASN A 233 4.47 -24.62 20.43
N ASN A 234 5.25 -24.82 21.50
CA ASN A 234 6.11 -26.02 21.61
C ASN A 234 5.92 -26.93 22.83
N THR A 235 5.02 -26.63 23.78
CA THR A 235 4.82 -27.51 24.96
C THR A 235 3.50 -28.26 24.96
N LYS A 236 2.57 -27.94 24.05
CA LYS A 236 1.27 -28.60 23.94
C LYS A 236 1.22 -29.40 22.63
N GLN A 237 0.72 -30.62 22.72
CA GLN A 237 0.50 -31.47 21.54
C GLN A 237 -0.38 -30.71 20.53
N PRO A 238 -0.17 -30.88 19.21
CA PRO A 238 -1.09 -30.40 18.19
C PRO A 238 -2.54 -30.78 18.56
N GLY A 239 -3.44 -29.79 18.65
CA GLY A 239 -4.85 -29.98 19.02
C GLY A 239 -5.20 -29.79 20.51
N GLN A 240 -4.26 -29.39 21.39
CA GLN A 240 -4.56 -29.10 22.81
C GLN A 240 -4.70 -27.60 23.14
N SER A 241 -4.34 -26.69 22.24
CA SER A 241 -4.56 -25.25 22.40
C SER A 241 -4.88 -24.60 21.06
N PRO A 242 -5.75 -23.57 21.05
CA PRO A 242 -6.07 -22.85 19.83
C PRO A 242 -4.83 -22.17 19.25
N PHE A 243 -4.72 -22.17 17.92
CA PHE A 243 -3.68 -21.41 17.23
C PHE A 243 -4.09 -19.94 17.03
N LEU A 244 -3.08 -19.08 16.87
CA LEU A 244 -3.23 -17.73 16.38
C LEU A 244 -2.45 -17.54 15.07
N LYS A 245 -3.16 -17.46 13.95
CA LYS A 245 -2.58 -17.14 12.65
C LYS A 245 -2.80 -15.68 12.32
N ILE A 246 -1.72 -14.94 12.10
CA ILE A 246 -1.79 -13.52 11.71
C ILE A 246 -1.38 -13.36 10.24
N PHE A 247 -2.22 -12.69 9.47
CA PHE A 247 -1.92 -12.21 8.13
C PHE A 247 -1.86 -10.68 8.12
N VAL A 248 -0.78 -10.12 7.59
CA VAL A 248 -0.57 -8.67 7.48
C VAL A 248 -0.35 -8.29 6.02
N THR A 249 -1.05 -7.26 5.53
CA THR A 249 -0.67 -6.55 4.30
C THR A 249 -0.01 -5.22 4.65
N ALA A 250 0.97 -4.81 3.85
CA ALA A 250 1.58 -3.49 3.97
C ALA A 250 2.24 -3.01 2.67
N ARG A 251 2.52 -1.72 2.55
CA ARG A 251 3.56 -1.22 1.64
C ARG A 251 4.95 -1.67 2.12
N PRO A 252 5.94 -1.88 1.23
CA PRO A 252 7.32 -2.21 1.58
C PRO A 252 8.09 -0.99 2.14
N LEU A 253 7.48 -0.25 3.08
CA LEU A 253 8.13 0.88 3.75
C LEU A 253 9.21 0.41 4.70
N ASN A 254 10.28 1.19 4.83
CA ASN A 254 11.46 0.84 5.63
C ASN A 254 11.12 0.46 7.06
N TRP A 255 10.20 1.18 7.69
CA TRP A 255 9.86 0.92 9.08
C TRP A 255 9.18 -0.45 9.22
N VAL A 256 8.30 -0.83 8.28
CA VAL A 256 7.65 -2.14 8.26
C VAL A 256 8.70 -3.23 8.09
N THR A 257 9.53 -3.10 7.05
CA THR A 257 10.53 -4.12 6.71
C THR A 257 11.59 -4.27 7.80
N THR A 258 11.99 -3.18 8.44
CA THR A 258 12.96 -3.20 9.55
C THR A 258 12.35 -3.79 10.82
N LYS A 259 11.09 -3.49 11.16
CA LYS A 259 10.47 -4.01 12.39
C LYS A 259 10.12 -5.49 12.29
N LEU A 260 9.76 -5.97 11.11
CA LEU A 260 9.39 -7.36 10.86
C LEU A 260 10.52 -8.20 10.24
N HIS A 261 11.76 -7.69 10.19
CA HIS A 261 12.89 -8.36 9.51
C HIS A 261 13.15 -9.80 9.98
N LYS A 262 12.88 -10.11 11.25
CA LYS A 262 13.04 -11.48 11.80
C LYS A 262 12.03 -12.48 11.24
N LEU A 263 10.91 -11.98 10.74
CA LEU A 263 9.86 -12.75 10.07
C LEU A 263 9.94 -12.64 8.54
N SER A 264 11.09 -12.25 7.99
CA SER A 264 11.29 -12.10 6.54
C SER A 264 11.09 -13.40 5.74
N HIS A 265 11.26 -14.56 6.37
CA HIS A 265 10.97 -15.87 5.76
C HIS A 265 9.48 -16.12 5.53
N CYS A 266 8.60 -15.40 6.25
CA CYS A 266 7.15 -15.42 6.09
C CYS A 266 6.65 -14.35 5.09
N ARG A 267 7.55 -13.60 4.45
CA ARG A 267 7.18 -12.45 3.62
C ARG A 267 6.97 -12.87 2.17
N VAL A 268 5.79 -12.55 1.64
CA VAL A 268 5.52 -12.55 0.19
C VAL A 268 5.77 -11.15 -0.34
N ARG A 269 6.67 -11.02 -1.32
CA ARG A 269 7.02 -9.76 -1.96
C ARG A 269 6.20 -9.58 -3.23
N GLY A 270 4.98 -9.09 -3.11
CA GLY A 270 4.14 -8.74 -4.25
C GLY A 270 4.74 -7.60 -5.09
N GLU A 271 5.64 -6.78 -4.54
CA GLU A 271 6.40 -5.82 -5.36
C GLU A 271 7.32 -6.47 -6.41
N ASP A 272 7.66 -7.75 -6.24
CA ASP A 272 8.43 -8.53 -7.22
C ASP A 272 7.52 -9.27 -8.21
N GLN A 273 6.20 -9.26 -8.01
CA GLN A 273 5.20 -10.00 -8.80
C GLN A 273 4.43 -9.10 -9.79
N ALA A 274 5.08 -8.06 -10.31
CA ALA A 274 4.43 -7.06 -11.16
C ALA A 274 3.77 -7.65 -12.42
N GLU A 275 4.32 -8.71 -12.99
CA GLU A 275 3.76 -9.41 -14.16
C GLU A 275 2.45 -10.12 -13.80
N LEU A 276 2.42 -10.88 -12.71
CA LEU A 276 1.23 -11.59 -12.24
C LEU A 276 0.12 -10.62 -11.81
N ILE A 277 0.49 -9.55 -11.11
CA ILE A 277 -0.45 -8.47 -10.76
C ILE A 277 -0.98 -7.79 -12.03
N GLY A 278 -0.16 -7.63 -13.07
CA GLY A 278 -0.58 -7.12 -14.36
C GLY A 278 -1.64 -8.01 -15.02
N LEU A 279 -1.46 -9.34 -14.98
CA LEU A 279 -2.45 -10.30 -15.47
C LEU A 279 -3.77 -10.19 -14.69
N ASP A 280 -3.73 -10.11 -13.36
CA ASP A 280 -4.93 -9.91 -12.55
C ASP A 280 -5.65 -8.61 -12.91
N ILE A 281 -4.92 -7.52 -13.18
CA ILE A 281 -5.51 -6.25 -13.59
C ILE A 281 -6.21 -6.38 -14.95
N HIS A 282 -5.66 -7.15 -15.90
CA HIS A 282 -6.34 -7.45 -17.16
C HIS A 282 -7.65 -8.22 -16.94
N HIS A 283 -7.69 -9.16 -16.00
CA HIS A 283 -8.94 -9.84 -15.64
C HIS A 283 -9.98 -8.86 -15.07
N VAL A 284 -9.56 -7.94 -14.21
CA VAL A 284 -10.46 -6.89 -13.67
C VAL A 284 -10.94 -5.96 -14.77
N LEU A 285 -10.08 -5.50 -15.67
CA LEU A 285 -10.48 -4.66 -16.81
C LEU A 285 -11.57 -5.33 -17.66
N ASN A 286 -11.38 -6.61 -18.01
CA ASN A 286 -12.35 -7.35 -18.81
C ASN A 286 -13.69 -7.50 -18.09
N ARG A 287 -13.64 -7.71 -16.77
CA ARG A 287 -14.85 -7.78 -15.94
C ARG A 287 -15.59 -6.44 -15.92
N GLU A 288 -14.90 -5.34 -15.63
CA GLU A 288 -15.51 -4.00 -15.57
C GLU A 288 -16.16 -3.62 -16.92
N ILE A 289 -15.52 -3.93 -18.04
CA ILE A 289 -16.10 -3.71 -19.39
C ILE A 289 -17.35 -4.57 -19.60
N SER A 290 -17.32 -5.81 -19.13
CA SER A 290 -18.47 -6.73 -19.23
C SER A 290 -19.64 -6.22 -18.38
N GLU A 291 -19.38 -5.74 -17.17
CA GLU A 291 -20.39 -5.16 -16.29
C GLU A 291 -21.03 -3.90 -16.92
N LEU A 292 -20.23 -2.99 -17.51
CA LEU A 292 -20.79 -1.83 -18.24
C LEU A 292 -21.71 -2.24 -19.41
N LEU A 293 -21.38 -3.33 -20.10
CA LEU A 293 -22.20 -3.86 -21.20
C LEU A 293 -23.49 -4.53 -20.69
N GLU A 294 -23.40 -5.30 -19.61
CA GLU A 294 -24.54 -5.97 -18.97
C GLU A 294 -25.52 -4.97 -18.35
N ASP A 295 -25.00 -3.88 -17.77
CA ASP A 295 -25.77 -2.76 -17.24
C ASP A 295 -26.43 -1.91 -18.34
N GLY A 296 -26.09 -2.15 -19.61
CA GLY A 296 -26.60 -1.38 -20.76
C GLY A 296 -26.05 0.03 -20.86
N LEU A 297 -24.95 0.34 -20.15
CA LEU A 297 -24.30 1.64 -20.16
C LEU A 297 -23.48 1.89 -21.42
N ILE A 298 -23.00 0.83 -22.06
CA ILE A 298 -22.26 0.89 -23.32
C ILE A 298 -22.77 -0.12 -24.34
N GLU A 299 -22.54 0.14 -25.62
CA GLU A 299 -22.80 -0.82 -26.69
C GLU A 299 -21.61 -1.76 -26.94
N ARG A 300 -21.88 -2.91 -27.57
CA ARG A 300 -20.84 -3.90 -27.94
C ARG A 300 -19.71 -3.28 -28.80
N ARG A 301 -20.06 -2.32 -29.66
CA ARG A 301 -19.10 -1.57 -30.48
C ARG A 301 -18.14 -0.77 -29.58
N THR A 302 -18.69 0.01 -28.65
CA THR A 302 -17.93 0.83 -27.71
C THR A 302 -17.04 -0.04 -26.82
N SER A 303 -17.56 -1.15 -26.31
CA SER A 303 -16.76 -2.15 -25.58
C SER A 303 -15.54 -2.64 -26.38
N SER A 304 -15.72 -2.93 -27.67
CA SER A 304 -14.62 -3.36 -28.55
C SER A 304 -13.55 -2.26 -28.73
N LEU A 305 -13.97 -0.99 -28.81
CA LEU A 305 -13.06 0.15 -28.91
C LEU A 305 -12.30 0.39 -27.60
N ILE A 306 -12.97 0.20 -26.45
CA ILE A 306 -12.33 0.27 -25.14
C ILE A 306 -11.25 -0.81 -25.00
N HIS A 307 -11.55 -2.06 -25.39
CA HIS A 307 -10.54 -3.13 -25.41
C HIS A 307 -9.34 -2.80 -26.30
N LEU A 308 -9.59 -2.23 -27.50
CA LEU A 308 -8.50 -1.81 -28.38
C LEU A 308 -7.64 -0.73 -27.72
N LYS A 309 -8.26 0.30 -27.13
CA LYS A 309 -7.55 1.38 -26.45
C LYS A 309 -6.75 0.89 -25.25
N LEU A 310 -7.29 -0.07 -24.50
CA LEU A 310 -6.59 -0.69 -23.38
C LEU A 310 -5.47 -1.64 -23.81
N SER A 311 -5.48 -2.14 -25.05
CA SER A 311 -4.36 -2.91 -25.58
C SER A 311 -3.17 -2.05 -25.99
N GLU A 312 -3.37 -0.73 -26.15
CA GLU A 312 -2.34 0.22 -26.56
C GLU A 312 -1.58 0.84 -25.38
N GLN A 313 -2.11 0.79 -24.15
CA GLN A 313 -1.39 1.28 -22.98
C GLN A 313 -0.77 0.16 -22.15
N ASP A 314 0.45 0.43 -21.70
CA ASP A 314 1.22 -0.45 -20.82
C ASP A 314 1.20 0.08 -19.37
N ASN A 315 1.14 -0.84 -18.41
CA ASN A 315 1.25 -0.61 -16.95
C ASN A 315 0.04 0.07 -16.27
N TYR A 316 -1.06 -0.66 -16.15
CA TYR A 316 -2.19 -0.26 -15.30
C TYR A 316 -1.92 -0.52 -13.81
N THR A 317 -2.61 0.23 -12.95
CA THR A 317 -2.76 -0.09 -11.52
C THR A 317 -4.23 -0.29 -11.22
N TYR A 318 -4.60 -1.13 -10.23
CA TYR A 318 -6.02 -1.28 -9.85
C TYR A 318 -6.66 0.05 -9.48
N LEU A 319 -5.88 0.94 -8.87
CA LEU A 319 -6.36 2.26 -8.50
C LEU A 319 -6.72 3.09 -9.74
N TRP A 320 -5.88 3.08 -10.77
CA TRP A 320 -6.21 3.72 -12.04
C TRP A 320 -7.47 3.11 -12.67
N VAL A 321 -7.57 1.78 -12.70
CA VAL A 321 -8.75 1.08 -13.24
C VAL A 321 -10.01 1.52 -12.50
N SER A 322 -10.01 1.48 -11.16
CA SER A 322 -11.16 1.88 -10.36
C SER A 322 -11.62 3.31 -10.63
N ARG A 323 -10.69 4.25 -10.83
CA ARG A 323 -11.01 5.67 -11.07
C ARG A 323 -11.52 5.93 -12.48
N VAL A 324 -10.88 5.32 -13.49
CA VAL A 324 -11.30 5.46 -14.88
C VAL A 324 -12.67 4.82 -15.11
N PHE A 325 -12.90 3.62 -14.56
CA PHE A 325 -14.20 2.95 -14.71
C PHE A 325 -15.31 3.60 -13.90
N GLN A 326 -15.01 4.18 -12.73
CA GLN A 326 -15.96 5.04 -12.03
C GLN A 326 -16.35 6.23 -12.91
N LYS A 327 -15.38 6.92 -13.52
CA LYS A 327 -15.66 8.08 -14.38
C LYS A 327 -16.42 7.69 -15.66
N LEU A 328 -16.08 6.56 -16.27
CA LEU A 328 -16.80 6.01 -17.42
C LEU A 328 -18.26 5.74 -17.09
N ARG A 329 -18.54 5.13 -15.94
CA ARG A 329 -19.89 4.85 -15.47
C ARG A 329 -20.69 6.13 -15.27
N GLU A 330 -20.13 7.11 -14.56
CA GLU A 330 -20.75 8.44 -14.38
C GLU A 330 -21.08 9.10 -15.73
N CYS A 331 -20.12 9.13 -16.67
CA CYS A 331 -20.35 9.71 -17.99
C CYS A 331 -21.40 8.95 -18.80
N ALA A 332 -21.42 7.62 -18.75
CA ALA A 332 -22.40 6.81 -19.45
C ALA A 332 -23.82 7.03 -18.88
N GLU A 333 -23.95 7.11 -17.55
CA GLU A 333 -25.21 7.42 -16.87
C GLU A 333 -25.74 8.83 -17.22
N ASP A 334 -24.82 9.79 -17.41
CA ASP A 334 -25.14 11.15 -17.87
C ASP A 334 -25.48 11.23 -19.37
N GLY A 335 -25.39 10.12 -20.11
CA GLY A 335 -25.73 10.05 -21.53
C GLY A 335 -24.62 10.53 -22.48
N ALA A 336 -23.35 10.40 -22.07
CA ALA A 336 -22.20 10.72 -22.90
C ALA A 336 -22.16 9.92 -24.21
N SER A 337 -21.65 10.54 -25.27
CA SER A 337 -21.40 9.92 -26.56
C SER A 337 -20.23 8.92 -26.51
N GLU A 338 -20.15 8.01 -27.49
CA GLU A 338 -19.02 7.06 -27.64
C GLU A 338 -17.66 7.78 -27.66
N ALA A 339 -17.58 8.96 -28.29
CA ALA A 339 -16.36 9.75 -28.32
C ALA A 339 -15.98 10.30 -26.95
N GLU A 340 -16.94 10.80 -26.17
CA GLU A 340 -16.71 11.30 -24.82
C GLU A 340 -16.27 10.20 -23.87
N LEU A 341 -16.86 9.00 -23.98
CA LEU A 341 -16.44 7.83 -23.21
C LEU A 341 -15.00 7.42 -23.54
N LEU A 342 -14.62 7.40 -24.82
CA LEU A 342 -13.25 7.08 -25.22
C LEU A 342 -12.24 8.14 -24.76
N ASN A 343 -12.63 9.42 -24.67
CA ASN A 343 -11.76 10.49 -24.20
C ASN A 343 -11.42 10.38 -22.69
N VAL A 344 -12.22 9.65 -21.89
CA VAL A 344 -11.92 9.41 -20.47
C VAL A 344 -10.55 8.76 -20.28
N PHE A 345 -10.15 7.87 -21.19
CA PHE A 345 -8.84 7.20 -21.14
C PHE A 345 -7.66 8.11 -21.47
N ASP A 346 -7.91 9.27 -22.09
CA ASP A 346 -6.88 10.26 -22.39
C ASP A 346 -6.73 11.30 -21.26
N ASP A 347 -7.67 11.31 -20.31
CA ASP A 347 -7.66 12.22 -19.18
C ASP A 347 -6.78 11.68 -18.02
N SER A 348 -5.50 12.02 -18.07
CA SER A 348 -4.55 11.76 -16.99
C SER A 348 -4.95 12.37 -15.64
N SER A 349 -5.82 13.39 -15.61
CA SER A 349 -6.15 14.13 -14.39
C SER A 349 -7.02 13.34 -13.40
N ILE A 350 -7.70 12.30 -13.89
CA ILE A 350 -8.59 11.43 -13.09
C ILE A 350 -7.89 10.86 -11.86
N ILE A 351 -6.58 10.59 -11.95
CA ILE A 351 -5.79 9.99 -10.86
C ILE A 351 -4.98 11.02 -10.05
N TYR A 352 -4.92 12.28 -10.47
CA TYR A 352 -4.16 13.34 -9.78
C TYR A 352 -4.55 13.57 -8.31
N PRO A 353 -5.84 13.51 -7.91
CA PRO A 353 -6.21 13.59 -6.49
C PRO A 353 -5.48 12.56 -5.62
N VAL A 354 -5.25 11.36 -6.18
CA VAL A 354 -4.54 10.29 -5.46
C VAL A 354 -3.07 10.67 -5.27
N TYR A 355 -2.40 11.15 -6.32
CA TYR A 355 -0.99 11.54 -6.23
C TYR A 355 -0.78 12.69 -5.26
N ALA A 356 -1.69 13.67 -5.28
CA ALA A 356 -1.72 14.77 -4.32
C ALA A 356 -1.85 14.25 -2.88
N ASN A 357 -2.73 13.28 -2.62
CA ASN A 357 -2.85 12.66 -1.31
C ASN A 357 -1.55 11.96 -0.87
N TYR A 358 -0.96 11.10 -1.72
CA TYR A 358 0.27 10.39 -1.41
C TYR A 358 1.46 11.32 -1.09
N LEU A 359 1.59 12.43 -1.81
CA LEU A 359 2.63 13.43 -1.53
C LEU A 359 2.31 14.28 -0.30
N GLY A 360 1.03 14.63 -0.11
CA GLY A 360 0.55 15.34 1.08
C GLY A 360 0.90 14.60 2.37
N GLN A 361 0.70 13.28 2.39
CA GLN A 361 1.10 12.41 3.51
C GLN A 361 2.60 12.47 3.82
N CYS A 362 3.44 12.56 2.79
CA CYS A 362 4.89 12.66 2.95
C CYS A 362 5.33 14.04 3.47
N THR A 363 4.69 15.13 3.03
CA THR A 363 5.07 16.49 3.45
C THR A 363 4.76 16.79 4.93
N ARG A 364 3.77 16.14 5.53
CA ARG A 364 3.35 16.41 6.93
C ARG A 364 4.32 15.88 7.99
N LYS A 365 5.22 14.95 7.64
CA LYS A 365 6.06 14.20 8.59
C LYS A 365 7.55 14.52 8.50
N HIS A 366 7.97 15.38 7.58
CA HIS A 366 9.35 15.47 7.13
C HIS A 366 9.91 16.90 7.17
N SER A 367 11.23 16.99 7.37
CA SER A 367 11.96 18.27 7.43
C SER A 367 12.00 18.99 6.08
N GLU A 368 12.33 20.28 6.06
CA GLU A 368 12.55 21.05 4.82
C GLU A 368 13.62 20.37 3.93
N HIS A 369 14.68 19.84 4.55
CA HIS A 369 15.72 19.08 3.88
C HIS A 369 15.19 17.82 3.16
N ASP A 370 14.28 17.08 3.78
CA ASP A 370 13.66 15.90 3.15
C ASP A 370 12.78 16.28 1.95
N ALA A 371 12.13 17.44 2.00
CA ALA A 371 11.32 17.95 0.90
C ALA A 371 12.20 18.35 -0.30
N GLU A 372 13.32 19.03 -0.06
CA GLU A 372 14.32 19.37 -1.09
C GLU A 372 14.92 18.10 -1.72
N LEU A 373 15.29 17.13 -0.90
CA LEU A 373 15.83 15.85 -1.36
C LEU A 373 14.83 15.09 -2.25
N ARG A 374 13.55 15.07 -1.85
CA ARG A 374 12.47 14.48 -2.65
C ARG A 374 12.26 15.20 -3.98
N LYS A 375 12.30 16.53 -3.97
CA LYS A 375 12.22 17.32 -5.20
C LYS A 375 13.38 16.99 -6.13
N CYS A 376 14.61 16.94 -5.61
CA CYS A 376 15.81 16.55 -6.37
C CYS A 376 15.68 15.13 -6.95
N PHE A 377 15.18 14.17 -6.15
CA PHE A 377 14.92 12.80 -6.60
C PHE A 377 13.95 12.75 -7.79
N PHE A 378 12.80 13.45 -7.71
CA PHE A 378 11.86 13.48 -8.82
C PHE A 378 12.42 14.22 -10.04
N GLN A 379 13.17 15.30 -9.85
CA GLN A 379 13.85 16.01 -10.94
C GLN A 379 14.81 15.07 -11.69
N ILE A 380 15.65 14.33 -10.96
CA ILE A 380 16.57 13.35 -11.55
C ILE A 380 15.78 12.26 -12.29
N LEU A 381 14.75 11.69 -11.66
CA LEU A 381 13.93 10.63 -12.24
C LEU A 381 13.21 11.06 -13.53
N LEU A 382 12.72 12.31 -13.57
CA LEU A 382 12.02 12.89 -14.73
C LEU A 382 12.97 13.24 -15.88
N ALA A 383 14.18 13.72 -15.58
CA ALA A 383 15.16 14.14 -16.58
C ALA A 383 16.04 13.00 -17.09
N ALA A 384 16.08 11.86 -16.39
CA ALA A 384 16.95 10.74 -16.73
C ALA A 384 16.70 10.26 -18.17
N ALA A 385 17.78 10.05 -18.93
CA ALA A 385 17.72 9.65 -20.34
C ALA A 385 17.35 8.16 -20.51
N ARG A 386 17.47 7.39 -19.43
CA ARG A 386 17.02 6.00 -19.27
C ARG A 386 16.72 5.76 -17.79
N PRO A 387 15.98 4.70 -17.43
CA PRO A 387 15.83 4.32 -16.03
C PRO A 387 17.19 4.16 -15.34
N LEU A 388 17.31 4.75 -14.15
CA LEU A 388 18.52 4.68 -13.32
C LEU A 388 18.45 3.46 -12.42
N THR A 389 19.61 2.84 -12.18
CA THR A 389 19.71 1.81 -11.14
C THR A 389 19.66 2.43 -9.74
N LEU A 390 19.36 1.63 -8.71
CA LEU A 390 19.39 2.05 -7.31
C LEU A 390 20.74 2.68 -6.94
N ILE A 391 21.82 2.09 -7.44
CA ILE A 391 23.18 2.56 -7.20
C ILE A 391 23.39 3.90 -7.90
N GLU A 392 23.06 4.00 -9.19
CA GLU A 392 23.21 5.25 -9.94
C GLU A 392 22.40 6.40 -9.35
N MET A 393 21.17 6.13 -8.90
CA MET A 393 20.31 7.12 -8.27
C MET A 393 20.89 7.61 -6.93
N ASP A 394 21.39 6.70 -6.08
CA ASP A 394 22.07 7.05 -4.81
C ASP A 394 23.28 7.96 -5.08
N TYR A 395 24.14 7.60 -6.05
CA TYR A 395 25.26 8.46 -6.46
C TYR A 395 24.81 9.83 -6.98
N ALA A 396 23.75 9.86 -7.82
CA ALA A 396 23.25 11.10 -8.40
C ALA A 396 22.68 12.06 -7.35
N LEU A 397 22.10 11.52 -6.27
CA LEU A 397 21.60 12.32 -5.15
C LEU A 397 22.72 12.80 -4.22
N SER A 398 23.71 11.94 -3.93
CA SER A 398 24.76 12.23 -2.96
C SER A 398 25.88 13.12 -3.51
N ILE A 399 26.18 13.10 -4.82
CA ILE A 399 27.34 13.83 -5.34
C ILE A 399 27.16 15.36 -5.35
N CYS A 400 28.05 16.11 -4.70
CA CYS A 400 28.09 17.57 -4.72
C CYS A 400 29.42 18.16 -5.25
N ALA A 401 29.55 19.50 -5.23
CA ALA A 401 30.71 20.22 -5.78
C ALA A 401 31.99 20.05 -4.94
N GLU A 402 31.83 19.69 -3.67
CA GLU A 402 32.91 19.56 -2.69
C GLU A 402 33.72 18.27 -2.88
N HIS A 403 33.13 17.26 -3.52
CA HIS A 403 33.78 15.97 -3.76
C HIS A 403 34.87 16.05 -4.84
N LYS A 404 36.08 15.58 -4.52
CA LYS A 404 37.23 15.60 -5.43
C LYS A 404 37.71 14.20 -5.82
N HIS A 405 37.42 13.22 -4.97
CA HIS A 405 37.73 11.80 -5.13
C HIS A 405 36.48 10.94 -4.94
N SER A 406 36.47 9.74 -5.51
CA SER A 406 35.33 8.81 -5.39
C SER A 406 35.08 8.39 -3.94
N ARG A 407 36.14 8.34 -3.12
CA ARG A 407 36.06 8.07 -1.68
C ARG A 407 35.34 9.15 -0.89
N ASP A 408 35.29 10.38 -1.40
CA ASP A 408 34.67 11.52 -0.71
C ASP A 408 33.15 11.38 -0.70
N ILE A 409 32.59 10.65 -1.69
CA ILE A 409 31.14 10.40 -1.82
C ILE A 409 30.69 9.27 -0.88
N LEU A 410 31.57 8.31 -0.57
CA LEU A 410 31.23 7.09 0.18
C LEU A 410 30.51 7.34 1.52
N PRO A 411 30.86 8.37 2.32
CA PRO A 411 30.14 8.70 3.55
C PRO A 411 28.67 9.10 3.33
N ASP A 412 28.35 9.65 2.15
CA ASP A 412 27.00 10.12 1.79
C ASP A 412 26.18 9.07 1.04
N LEU A 413 26.76 7.90 0.74
CA LEU A 413 26.06 6.78 0.12
C LEU A 413 25.32 5.94 1.16
N HIS A 414 24.18 5.38 0.76
CA HIS A 414 23.32 4.65 1.69
C HIS A 414 23.53 3.13 1.54
N PRO A 415 23.93 2.40 2.60
CA PRO A 415 24.08 0.94 2.52
C PRO A 415 22.78 0.22 2.13
N ALA A 416 21.66 0.66 2.68
CA ALA A 416 20.32 0.19 2.33
C ALA A 416 19.67 1.12 1.29
N ARG A 417 20.22 1.13 0.06
CA ARG A 417 19.82 2.05 -1.03
C ARG A 417 18.33 2.01 -1.31
N GLU A 418 17.77 0.82 -1.47
CA GLU A 418 16.34 0.66 -1.74
C GLU A 418 15.50 1.31 -0.65
N ASN A 419 15.85 1.09 0.62
CA ASN A 419 15.16 1.70 1.74
C ASN A 419 15.25 3.24 1.69
N PHE A 420 16.45 3.78 1.50
CA PHE A 420 16.65 5.22 1.35
C PHE A 420 15.78 5.80 0.23
N LEU A 421 15.84 5.21 -0.97
CA LEU A 421 15.08 5.69 -2.13
C LEU A 421 13.57 5.52 -1.95
N ARG A 422 13.10 4.46 -1.28
CA ARG A 422 11.66 4.30 -0.92
C ARG A 422 11.19 5.40 0.02
N ARG A 423 12.02 5.80 0.99
CA ARG A 423 11.72 6.94 1.88
C ARG A 423 11.59 8.24 1.08
N VAL A 424 12.52 8.48 0.16
CA VAL A 424 12.60 9.73 -0.62
C VAL A 424 11.53 9.80 -1.72
N GLY A 425 11.26 8.71 -2.44
CA GLY A 425 10.25 8.68 -3.51
C GLY A 425 8.82 8.51 -3.00
N GLY A 426 8.64 7.90 -1.83
CA GLY A 426 7.31 7.64 -1.26
C GLY A 426 6.51 6.65 -2.12
N SER A 427 5.19 6.86 -2.18
CA SER A 427 4.26 5.92 -2.83
C SER A 427 4.09 6.11 -4.34
N LEU A 428 4.76 7.11 -4.91
CA LEU A 428 4.71 7.39 -6.35
C LEU A 428 5.75 6.60 -7.15
N VAL A 429 6.58 5.81 -6.49
CA VAL A 429 7.64 5.03 -7.13
C VAL A 429 7.52 3.55 -6.84
N THR A 430 7.89 2.76 -7.83
CA THR A 430 8.04 1.32 -7.76
C THR A 430 9.51 0.95 -8.01
N PHE A 431 9.91 -0.19 -7.47
CA PHE A 431 11.27 -0.70 -7.56
C PHE A 431 11.22 -2.10 -8.16
N ARG A 432 11.62 -2.22 -9.42
CA ARG A 432 11.65 -3.48 -10.17
C ARG A 432 13.09 -3.96 -10.25
N GLY A 433 13.46 -4.91 -9.41
CA GLY A 433 14.84 -5.37 -9.27
C GLY A 433 15.77 -4.25 -8.81
N GLN A 434 16.67 -3.80 -9.69
CA GLN A 434 17.60 -2.70 -9.41
C GLN A 434 17.19 -1.37 -10.02
N ILE A 435 16.00 -1.25 -10.60
CA ILE A 435 15.55 -0.05 -11.31
C ILE A 435 14.47 0.68 -10.50
N VAL A 436 14.60 1.99 -10.42
CA VAL A 436 13.57 2.88 -9.85
C VAL A 436 12.77 3.55 -10.97
N SER A 437 11.44 3.55 -10.84
CA SER A 437 10.52 4.15 -11.81
C SER A 437 9.26 4.67 -11.14
N PHE A 438 8.50 5.51 -11.84
CA PHE A 438 7.19 5.93 -11.35
C PHE A 438 6.21 4.75 -11.35
N ILE A 439 5.27 4.79 -10.41
CA ILE A 439 4.21 3.79 -10.30
C ILE A 439 3.29 3.77 -11.54
N HIS A 440 3.15 4.91 -12.21
CA HIS A 440 2.34 5.08 -13.41
C HIS A 440 2.91 6.22 -14.27
N SER A 441 2.70 6.17 -15.59
CA SER A 441 3.20 7.16 -16.54
C SER A 441 2.66 8.57 -16.26
N SER A 442 1.38 8.71 -15.91
CA SER A 442 0.74 10.00 -15.64
C SER A 442 1.28 10.74 -14.40
N VAL A 443 2.09 10.10 -13.55
CA VAL A 443 2.82 10.81 -12.48
C VAL A 443 3.78 11.85 -13.08
N ARG A 444 4.33 11.56 -14.27
CA ARG A 444 5.16 12.51 -15.01
C ARG A 444 4.37 13.77 -15.33
N ASP A 445 3.17 13.61 -15.87
CA ASP A 445 2.31 14.72 -16.27
C ASP A 445 1.84 15.54 -15.05
N PHE A 446 1.53 14.86 -13.94
CA PHE A 446 1.17 15.52 -12.68
C PHE A 446 2.28 16.43 -12.13
N LEU A 447 3.54 16.00 -12.21
CA LEU A 447 4.67 16.71 -11.62
C LEU A 447 5.23 17.82 -12.51
N LEU A 448 5.21 17.63 -13.83
CA LEU A 448 5.85 18.54 -14.76
C LEU A 448 5.05 19.83 -14.94
N ALA A 449 5.72 20.96 -14.80
CA ALA A 449 5.14 22.25 -15.16
C ALA A 449 4.83 22.29 -16.66
N GLY A 450 3.60 22.65 -17.03
CA GLY A 450 3.23 22.97 -18.41
C GLY A 450 3.99 24.20 -18.94
N PRO A 451 3.90 24.49 -20.25
CA PRO A 451 4.41 25.73 -20.80
C PRO A 451 3.85 26.94 -20.04
N PRO A 452 4.62 28.04 -19.88
CA PRO A 452 4.18 29.22 -19.13
C PRO A 452 2.86 29.83 -19.61
N ASP A 453 2.39 29.49 -20.82
CA ASP A 453 1.15 29.98 -21.41
C ASP A 453 -0.10 29.10 -21.13
N SER A 454 0.05 27.93 -20.50
CA SER A 454 -1.08 27.04 -20.19
C SER A 454 -1.60 27.17 -18.74
N VAL A 455 -0.94 27.97 -17.91
CA VAL A 455 -1.34 28.18 -16.51
C VAL A 455 -2.22 29.42 -16.44
N SER A 456 -3.54 29.22 -16.48
CA SER A 456 -4.45 30.24 -15.95
C SER A 456 -4.36 30.19 -14.41
N PRO A 457 -3.89 31.25 -13.73
CA PRO A 457 -3.85 31.26 -12.27
C PRO A 457 -5.30 31.40 -11.77
N GLY A 458 -5.93 30.27 -11.46
CA GLY A 458 -7.31 30.26 -10.99
C GLY A 458 -7.81 28.87 -10.59
N SER A 459 -8.07 28.69 -9.29
CA SER A 459 -8.86 27.61 -8.64
C SER A 459 -8.34 26.16 -8.68
N THR A 460 -7.68 25.67 -9.74
CA THR A 460 -7.25 24.24 -9.84
C THR A 460 -5.97 23.91 -9.06
N GLU A 461 -5.01 24.84 -8.94
CA GLU A 461 -3.78 24.64 -8.16
C GLU A 461 -4.05 24.45 -6.65
N ALA A 462 -5.10 25.09 -6.13
CA ALA A 462 -5.48 24.97 -4.74
C ALA A 462 -5.98 23.55 -4.37
N SER A 463 -6.50 22.81 -5.34
CA SER A 463 -7.11 21.48 -5.13
C SER A 463 -6.10 20.33 -5.13
N PHE A 464 -4.97 20.45 -5.83
CA PHE A 464 -3.97 19.36 -5.97
C PHE A 464 -2.69 19.56 -5.16
N GLY A 465 -2.56 20.70 -4.47
CA GLY A 465 -1.45 21.01 -3.57
C GLY A 465 -0.14 21.36 -4.27
N ASN A 466 0.88 21.69 -3.47
CA ASN A 466 2.11 22.37 -3.91
C ASN A 466 3.02 21.54 -4.85
N TRP A 467 2.71 20.27 -5.10
CA TRP A 467 3.50 19.40 -5.97
C TRP A 467 3.00 19.35 -7.41
N TYR A 468 1.73 19.69 -7.64
CA TYR A 468 1.15 19.74 -8.97
C TYR A 468 1.90 20.78 -9.82
N HIS A 469 2.39 20.35 -11.00
CA HIS A 469 3.15 21.20 -11.92
C HIS A 469 4.36 21.92 -11.27
N SER A 470 4.95 21.35 -10.22
CA SER A 470 6.00 21.99 -9.42
C SER A 470 7.43 21.77 -9.93
N ILE A 471 7.61 20.87 -10.92
CA ILE A 471 8.92 20.47 -11.42
C ILE A 471 9.11 20.98 -12.85
N ASN A 472 10.11 21.84 -13.02
CA ASN A 472 10.54 22.30 -14.33
C ASN A 472 11.50 21.29 -14.97
N LEU A 473 11.19 20.77 -16.17
CA LEU A 473 12.01 19.77 -16.85
C LEU A 473 13.39 20.31 -17.24
N LYS A 474 13.48 21.58 -17.62
CA LYS A 474 14.74 22.22 -18.01
C LYS A 474 15.69 22.35 -16.82
N GLU A 475 15.18 22.82 -15.67
CA GLU A 475 15.95 22.85 -14.41
C GLU A 475 16.39 21.44 -14.00
N SER A 476 15.52 20.45 -14.18
CA SER A 476 15.83 19.05 -13.91
C SER A 476 17.01 18.53 -14.76
N HIS A 477 17.05 18.89 -16.05
CA HIS A 477 18.18 18.61 -16.93
C HIS A 477 19.46 19.34 -16.48
N GLN A 478 19.37 20.59 -16.01
CA GLN A 478 20.52 21.32 -15.49
C GLN A 478 21.10 20.66 -14.23
N ILE A 479 20.24 20.22 -13.31
CA ILE A 479 20.64 19.49 -12.10
C ILE A 479 21.39 18.21 -12.51
N LEU A 480 20.79 17.39 -13.38
CA LEU A 480 21.40 16.12 -13.76
C LEU A 480 22.70 16.31 -14.57
N ALA A 481 22.79 17.35 -15.41
CA ALA A 481 24.03 17.74 -16.07
C ALA A 481 25.12 18.09 -15.05
N GLN A 482 24.77 18.85 -14.02
CA GLN A 482 25.69 19.24 -12.96
C GLN A 482 26.18 18.03 -12.15
N ARG A 483 25.29 17.09 -11.78
CA ARG A 483 25.68 15.83 -11.11
C ARG A 483 26.63 15.00 -11.98
N CYS A 484 26.35 14.88 -13.28
CA CYS A 484 27.24 14.19 -14.23
C CYS A 484 28.61 14.87 -14.31
N LYS A 485 28.64 16.20 -14.37
CA LYS A 485 29.87 16.99 -14.44
C LYS A 485 30.71 16.82 -13.19
N TRP A 486 30.14 16.94 -11.98
CA TRP A 486 30.87 16.71 -10.74
C TRP A 486 31.45 15.30 -10.70
N TYR A 487 30.68 14.29 -11.15
CA TYR A 487 31.16 12.92 -11.18
C TYR A 487 32.35 12.75 -12.12
N LEU A 488 32.28 13.30 -13.33
CA LEU A 488 33.36 13.18 -14.33
C LEU A 488 34.61 13.99 -13.97
N LEU A 489 34.50 14.97 -13.06
CA LEU A 489 35.61 15.77 -12.56
C LEU A 489 36.35 15.13 -11.37
N LEU A 490 35.92 13.96 -10.90
CA LEU A 490 36.63 13.24 -9.84
C LEU A 490 38.03 12.84 -10.31
N SER A 491 39.04 13.18 -9.51
CA SER A 491 40.46 13.03 -9.86
C SER A 491 40.82 11.59 -10.19
N ASP A 492 40.20 10.63 -9.49
CA ASP A 492 40.49 9.21 -9.62
C ASP A 492 40.13 8.65 -11.01
N LEU A 493 39.15 9.27 -11.68
CA LEU A 493 38.72 8.88 -13.04
C LEU A 493 39.71 9.30 -14.12
N SER A 494 40.63 10.22 -13.81
CA SER A 494 41.67 10.69 -14.73
C SER A 494 42.76 9.64 -14.97
N THR A 495 42.84 8.61 -14.12
CA THR A 495 43.71 7.47 -14.37
C THR A 495 43.09 6.58 -15.47
N PRO A 496 43.77 6.37 -16.61
CA PRO A 496 43.28 5.44 -17.63
C PRO A 496 43.17 4.04 -17.02
N ALA A 497 42.17 3.26 -17.41
CA ALA A 497 42.20 1.83 -17.16
C ALA A 497 43.44 1.31 -17.87
N THR A 498 44.47 0.91 -17.13
CA THR A 498 45.67 0.28 -17.69
C THR A 498 45.27 -1.09 -18.21
N ALA A 499 44.62 -1.12 -19.38
CA ALA A 499 44.35 -2.33 -20.14
C ALA A 499 45.66 -2.76 -20.81
N THR A 500 46.55 -3.38 -20.04
CA THR A 500 47.83 -3.95 -20.51
C THR A 500 47.73 -5.44 -20.82
N GLY A 501 46.52 -6.01 -20.90
CA GLY A 501 46.28 -7.40 -21.28
C GLY A 501 46.13 -7.56 -22.81
N PRO A 502 46.71 -8.61 -23.44
CA PRO A 502 46.70 -8.79 -24.89
C PRO A 502 45.38 -9.35 -25.45
N SER A 503 44.44 -9.81 -24.62
CA SER A 503 43.18 -10.43 -25.08
C SER A 503 41.96 -9.50 -24.96
N GLN A 504 40.94 -9.73 -25.80
CA GLN A 504 39.65 -9.04 -25.72
C GLN A 504 38.96 -9.25 -24.36
N GLN A 505 39.12 -10.44 -23.79
CA GLN A 505 38.54 -10.85 -22.51
C GLN A 505 39.18 -10.09 -21.34
N ASP A 506 40.49 -9.82 -21.38
CA ASP A 506 41.19 -8.99 -20.37
C ASP A 506 40.73 -7.52 -20.41
N ARG A 507 40.43 -7.01 -21.60
CA ARG A 507 39.92 -5.65 -21.79
C ARG A 507 38.50 -5.54 -21.26
N GLU A 508 37.63 -6.50 -21.59
CA GLU A 508 36.26 -6.58 -21.06
C GLU A 508 36.26 -6.69 -19.53
N ALA A 509 37.11 -7.55 -18.94
CA ALA A 509 37.24 -7.66 -17.48
C ALA A 509 37.71 -6.35 -16.82
N ALA A 510 38.65 -5.62 -17.44
CA ALA A 510 39.10 -4.32 -16.94
C ALA A 510 38.00 -3.23 -17.01
N TYR A 511 37.17 -3.26 -18.06
CA TYR A 511 36.01 -2.37 -18.18
C TYR A 511 34.94 -2.69 -17.15
N THR A 512 34.61 -3.98 -16.95
CA THR A 512 33.65 -4.42 -15.93
C THR A 512 34.11 -4.01 -14.54
N LYS A 513 35.37 -4.27 -14.20
CA LYS A 513 35.97 -3.86 -12.91
C LYS A 513 35.92 -2.34 -12.69
N ARG A 514 36.16 -1.56 -13.75
CA ARG A 514 36.03 -0.08 -13.68
C ARG A 514 34.59 0.37 -13.52
N ALA A 515 33.64 -0.30 -14.15
CA ALA A 515 32.21 -0.01 -14.01
C ALA A 515 31.71 -0.36 -12.58
N GLU A 516 32.19 -1.45 -11.98
CA GLU A 516 31.91 -1.81 -10.59
C GLU A 516 32.47 -0.79 -9.60
N GLN A 517 33.69 -0.28 -9.85
CA GLN A 517 34.32 0.74 -9.01
C GLN A 517 33.70 2.13 -9.18
N HIS A 518 33.11 2.41 -10.35
CA HIS A 518 32.50 3.70 -10.67
C HIS A 518 31.11 3.54 -11.29
N PRO A 519 30.09 3.20 -10.48
CA PRO A 519 28.77 2.80 -11.00
C PRO A 519 28.04 3.86 -11.82
N PHE A 520 28.28 5.16 -11.56
CA PHE A 520 27.62 6.25 -12.28
C PHE A 520 28.40 6.72 -13.53
N LEU A 521 29.61 6.22 -13.76
CA LEU A 521 30.49 6.65 -14.85
C LEU A 521 29.87 6.44 -16.24
N CYS A 522 29.29 5.26 -16.46
CA CYS A 522 28.70 4.91 -17.75
C CYS A 522 27.51 5.80 -18.10
N TYR A 523 26.66 6.13 -17.11
CA TYR A 523 25.56 7.06 -17.32
C TYR A 523 26.07 8.48 -17.58
N ALA A 524 26.93 9.00 -16.69
CA ALA A 524 27.42 10.37 -16.77
C ALA A 524 28.14 10.66 -18.09
N SER A 525 29.06 9.79 -18.50
CA SER A 525 29.85 9.97 -19.74
C SER A 525 29.01 9.97 -21.01
N ARG A 526 27.95 9.15 -21.07
CA ARG A 526 27.08 9.03 -22.26
C ARG A 526 26.03 10.14 -22.34
N HIS A 527 25.55 10.64 -21.20
CA HIS A 527 24.36 11.49 -21.17
C HIS A 527 24.60 12.94 -20.74
N GLN A 528 25.78 13.30 -20.19
CA GLN A 528 26.10 14.68 -19.77
C GLN A 528 25.76 15.72 -20.85
N ARG A 529 26.29 15.57 -22.08
CA ARG A 529 26.06 16.52 -23.18
C ARG A 529 24.59 16.64 -23.60
N ARG A 530 23.80 15.57 -23.42
CA ARG A 530 22.35 15.61 -23.68
C ARG A 530 21.67 16.48 -22.63
N HIS A 531 21.98 16.29 -21.35
CA HIS A 531 21.40 17.09 -20.27
C HIS A 531 21.82 18.56 -20.36
N GLU A 532 23.08 18.86 -20.71
CA GLU A 532 23.54 20.25 -20.92
C GLU A 532 22.76 20.94 -22.05
N ARG A 533 22.56 20.26 -23.19
CA ARG A 533 21.76 20.79 -24.31
C ARG A 533 20.32 21.06 -23.90
N MET A 534 19.63 20.06 -23.33
CA MET A 534 18.23 20.17 -22.90
C MET A 534 18.04 21.20 -21.76
N GLY A 535 19.09 21.45 -20.95
CA GLY A 535 19.09 22.46 -19.90
C GLY A 535 19.40 23.89 -20.39
N SER A 536 19.95 24.03 -21.59
CA SER A 536 20.32 25.33 -22.19
C SER A 536 19.22 25.85 -23.12
N SER A 537 19.01 27.18 -23.20
CA SER A 537 18.00 27.79 -24.10
C SER A 537 18.35 27.73 -25.60
N ALA A 538 19.28 26.87 -26.01
CA ALA A 538 19.80 26.80 -27.38
C ALA A 538 19.38 25.49 -28.06
N GLU A 539 18.10 25.33 -28.37
CA GLU A 539 17.60 25.39 -29.75
C GLU A 539 16.11 25.14 -29.87
N LYS A 540 15.57 25.80 -30.89
CA LYS A 540 14.22 25.79 -31.45
C LYS A 540 13.62 24.39 -31.59
N ASP A 541 12.29 24.36 -31.45
CA ASP A 541 11.36 23.37 -32.02
C ASP A 541 11.96 22.56 -33.16
N TYR A 542 12.31 21.29 -32.91
CA TYR A 542 12.18 20.19 -33.86
C TYR A 542 12.26 18.86 -33.09
N ASP A 543 11.38 17.94 -33.50
CA ASP A 543 11.27 16.52 -33.16
C ASP A 543 10.54 16.09 -31.88
N LEU A 544 9.23 16.34 -31.90
CA LEU A 544 8.20 15.46 -31.30
C LEU A 544 8.07 14.09 -32.00
N ALA A 545 8.90 13.80 -33.02
CA ALA A 545 8.79 12.57 -33.82
C ALA A 545 9.66 11.39 -33.32
N ASP A 546 10.65 11.62 -32.44
CA ASP A 546 11.61 10.57 -32.04
C ASP A 546 11.27 9.87 -30.70
N LEU A 547 10.14 10.25 -30.08
CA LEU A 547 9.57 9.59 -28.89
C LEU A 547 8.52 8.53 -29.25
N ALA A 548 8.01 8.51 -30.48
CA ALA A 548 7.06 7.50 -30.97
C ALA A 548 7.74 6.23 -31.53
N SER A 549 9.07 6.21 -31.69
CA SER A 549 9.81 5.09 -32.29
C SER A 549 10.37 4.08 -31.28
N ARG A 550 10.04 4.21 -29.98
CA ARG A 550 10.61 3.36 -28.91
C ARG A 550 9.63 2.45 -28.18
N SER A 551 8.39 2.29 -28.65
CA SER A 551 7.47 1.26 -28.12
C SER A 551 7.65 -0.13 -28.77
N SER A 552 8.62 -0.32 -29.66
CA SER A 552 8.92 -1.64 -30.25
C SER A 552 10.32 -2.12 -29.86
N TYR A 553 10.44 -2.72 -28.68
CA TYR A 553 11.50 -3.70 -28.38
C TYR A 553 10.84 -4.97 -27.86
N THR A 554 10.13 -5.65 -28.75
CA THR A 554 9.86 -7.08 -28.65
C THR A 554 11.08 -7.83 -29.18
N SER A 555 11.52 -8.81 -28.39
CA SER A 555 12.24 -10.03 -28.74
C SER A 555 12.65 -10.21 -30.21
N ASP A 556 13.96 -10.18 -30.49
CA ASP A 556 14.55 -11.12 -31.44
C ASP A 556 16.07 -11.22 -31.25
N GLY A 557 16.56 -12.45 -31.13
CA GLY A 557 17.97 -12.74 -30.90
C GLY A 557 18.25 -14.18 -30.50
N GLY A 558 17.57 -15.14 -31.13
CA GLY A 558 17.87 -16.57 -31.02
C GLY A 558 18.16 -17.13 -32.41
N SER A 559 19.43 -17.41 -32.68
CA SER A 559 19.89 -18.39 -33.66
C SER A 559 21.10 -19.10 -33.10
#